data_AF-A0A832K7T9-F1
#
_entry.id   AF-A0A832K7T9-F1
#
_cell.length_a   1.000
_cell.length_b   1.000
_cell.length_c   1.000
_cell.angle_alpha   90.00
_cell.angle_beta   90.00
_cell.angle_gamma   90.00
#
_symmetry.space_group_name_H-M   'P 1'
#
loop_
_entity.id
_entity.type
_entity.pdbx_description
1 polymer ?
#
loop_
_entity_poly.entity_id
_entity_poly.type
_entity_poly.pdbx_seq_one_letter_code
_entity_poly.pdbx_strand_id
1 'polypeptide(L)'
;LPLSGRVFLSVSDADKENVVPVAKLFAEMGFELVATGGTATVLEKAGLKVRRVFKLAEGRPNTLDLLKNREIQLVINTPAGQTPRADEVRIRTTAVYTGTPIMTTISGARAAARGIAALRKSGYSVKTLQEYH
;
A
#
# COMPACT_ATOMS: atom_id res chain seq x y z
N LEU A 1 8.74 6.59 -5.80
CA LEU A 1 7.50 6.35 -5.03
C LEU A 1 6.42 7.29 -5.56
N PRO A 2 5.14 6.90 -5.57
CA PRO A 2 4.07 7.76 -6.09
C PRO A 2 3.85 8.97 -5.19
N LEU A 3 3.51 10.11 -5.78
CA LEU A 3 3.14 11.31 -5.05
C LEU A 3 1.63 11.50 -4.95
N SER A 4 0.79 10.72 -5.63
CA SER A 4 -0.67 10.77 -5.53
C SER A 4 -1.28 9.47 -6.06
N GLY A 5 -2.60 9.32 -5.94
CA GLY A 5 -3.34 8.17 -6.47
C GLY A 5 -3.90 7.27 -5.37
N ARG A 6 -3.97 5.97 -5.65
CA ARG A 6 -4.56 4.98 -4.75
C ARG A 6 -3.53 4.06 -4.13
N VAL A 7 -3.69 3.79 -2.83
CA VAL A 7 -2.90 2.82 -2.08
C VAL A 7 -3.77 1.61 -1.80
N PHE A 8 -3.34 0.43 -2.26
CA PHE A 8 -3.99 -0.82 -1.91
C PHE A 8 -3.38 -1.42 -0.64
N LEU A 9 -4.22 -1.76 0.34
CA LEU A 9 -3.83 -2.36 1.61
C LEU A 9 -4.49 -3.73 1.78
N SER A 10 -3.68 -4.77 1.95
CA SER A 10 -4.14 -6.09 2.35
C SER A 10 -3.13 -6.69 3.30
N VAL A 11 -3.44 -6.63 4.59
CA VAL A 11 -2.51 -7.03 5.65
C VAL A 11 -2.96 -8.30 6.38
N SER A 12 -2.02 -8.90 7.09
CA SER A 12 -2.25 -10.06 7.95
C SER A 12 -3.09 -9.64 9.16
N ASP A 13 -3.68 -10.61 9.86
CA ASP A 13 -4.45 -10.31 11.07
C ASP A 13 -3.58 -9.69 12.17
N ALA A 14 -2.32 -10.12 12.29
CA ALA A 14 -1.37 -9.58 13.26
C ALA A 14 -0.97 -8.12 12.97
N ASP A 15 -1.08 -7.68 11.72
CA ASP A 15 -0.70 -6.34 11.29
C ASP A 15 -1.87 -5.34 11.25
N LYS A 16 -3.10 -5.80 11.53
CA LYS A 16 -4.33 -4.98 11.44
C LYS A 16 -4.29 -3.73 12.33
N GLU A 17 -3.77 -3.82 13.54
CA GLU A 17 -3.66 -2.66 14.42
C GLU A 17 -2.57 -1.71 13.93
N ASN A 18 -1.45 -2.27 13.46
CA ASN A 18 -0.28 -1.54 13.02
C ASN A 18 -0.46 -0.84 11.66
N VAL A 19 -1.40 -1.29 10.82
CA VAL A 19 -1.67 -0.66 9.52
C VAL A 19 -2.47 0.64 9.63
N VAL A 20 -3.29 0.81 10.68
CA VAL A 20 -4.11 2.01 10.88
C VAL A 20 -3.28 3.31 10.86
N PRO A 21 -2.21 3.46 11.67
CA PRO A 21 -1.40 4.69 11.63
C PRO A 21 -0.74 4.91 10.27
N VAL A 22 -0.37 3.85 9.55
CA VAL A 22 0.20 3.97 8.20
C VAL A 22 -0.85 4.46 7.20
N ALA A 23 -2.05 3.89 7.23
CA ALA A 23 -3.16 4.30 6.37
C ALA A 23 -3.58 5.76 6.62
N LYS A 24 -3.55 6.22 7.88
CA LYS A 24 -3.80 7.63 8.24
C LYS A 24 -2.83 8.58 7.52
N LEU A 25 -1.53 8.28 7.53
CA LEU A 25 -0.53 9.10 6.81
C LEU A 25 -0.85 9.23 5.31
N PHE A 26 -1.26 8.14 4.67
CA PHE A 26 -1.66 8.17 3.26
C PHE A 26 -2.94 8.99 3.03
N ALA A 27 -3.95 8.83 3.90
CA ALA A 27 -5.19 9.59 3.83
C ALA A 27 -4.98 11.10 4.07
N GLU A 28 -4.12 11.47 5.03
CA GLU A 28 -3.72 12.87 5.29
C GLU A 28 -3.01 13.49 4.08
N MET A 29 -2.25 12.67 3.33
CA MET A 29 -1.68 13.05 2.04
C MET A 29 -2.71 13.01 0.89
N GLY A 30 -3.98 12.72 1.14
CA GLY A 30 -5.02 12.69 0.11
C GLY A 30 -4.93 11.52 -0.86
N PHE A 31 -4.23 10.43 -0.51
CA PHE A 31 -4.35 9.18 -1.26
C PHE A 31 -5.71 8.54 -1.00
N GLU A 32 -6.28 7.91 -2.02
CA GLU A 32 -7.44 7.05 -1.85
C GLU A 32 -7.00 5.69 -1.30
N LEU A 33 -7.64 5.24 -0.22
CA LEU A 33 -7.36 3.94 0.36
C LEU A 33 -8.26 2.87 -0.29
N VAL A 34 -7.66 1.77 -0.73
CA VAL A 34 -8.35 0.61 -1.29
C VAL A 34 -7.95 -0.61 -0.47
N ALA A 35 -8.87 -1.44 0.00
CA ALA A 35 -8.50 -2.57 0.84
C ALA A 35 -9.42 -3.78 0.72
N THR A 36 -8.89 -4.98 1.03
CA THR A 36 -9.69 -6.20 1.17
C THR A 36 -10.57 -6.14 2.42
N GLY A 37 -11.69 -6.86 2.45
CA GLY A 37 -12.73 -6.69 3.47
C GLY A 37 -12.25 -6.72 4.92
N GLY A 38 -11.32 -7.63 5.27
CA GLY A 38 -10.77 -7.72 6.62
C GLY A 38 -9.93 -6.50 7.01
N THR A 39 -9.12 -5.98 6.09
CA THR A 39 -8.31 -4.77 6.30
C THR A 39 -9.18 -3.53 6.30
N ALA A 40 -10.10 -3.41 5.33
CA ALA A 40 -11.03 -2.30 5.22
C ALA A 40 -11.87 -2.10 6.49
N THR A 41 -12.35 -3.20 7.10
CA THR A 41 -13.14 -3.14 8.33
C THR A 41 -12.38 -2.48 9.48
N VAL A 42 -11.08 -2.74 9.62
CA VAL A 42 -10.27 -2.14 10.69
C VAL A 42 -10.01 -0.66 10.41
N LEU A 43 -9.74 -0.31 9.14
CA LEU A 43 -9.52 1.08 8.74
C LEU A 43 -10.78 1.94 8.88
N GLU A 44 -11.94 1.42 8.48
CA GLU A 44 -13.23 2.10 8.62
C GLU A 44 -13.61 2.31 10.09
N LYS A 45 -13.37 1.31 10.96
CA LYS A 45 -13.53 1.46 12.42
C LYS A 45 -12.65 2.56 13.01
N ALA A 46 -11.51 2.83 12.39
CA ALA A 46 -10.62 3.93 12.75
C ALA A 46 -11.00 5.29 12.11
N GLY A 47 -12.15 5.37 11.44
CA GLY A 47 -12.70 6.59 10.84
C GLY A 47 -12.17 6.91 9.44
N LEU A 48 -11.47 5.98 8.78
CA LEU A 48 -10.91 6.21 7.45
C LEU A 48 -11.90 5.85 6.34
N LYS A 49 -11.94 6.67 5.29
CA LYS A 49 -12.67 6.36 4.06
C LYS A 49 -11.86 5.36 3.24
N VAL A 50 -12.44 4.18 2.98
CA VAL A 50 -11.77 3.09 2.25
C VAL A 50 -12.69 2.52 1.19
N ARG A 51 -12.16 2.29 -0.02
CA ARG A 51 -12.83 1.52 -1.06
C ARG A 51 -12.58 0.03 -0.83
N ARG A 52 -13.62 -0.71 -0.48
CA ARG A 52 -13.57 -2.17 -0.38
C ARG A 52 -13.42 -2.81 -1.76
N VAL A 53 -12.58 -3.83 -1.87
CA VAL A 53 -12.45 -4.70 -3.05
C VAL A 53 -12.52 -6.16 -2.65
N PHE A 54 -12.99 -6.99 -3.58
CA PHE A 54 -13.03 -8.44 -3.40
C PHE A 54 -11.62 -9.02 -3.39
N LYS A 55 -11.41 -10.09 -2.60
CA LYS A 55 -10.26 -10.96 -2.84
C LYS A 55 -10.37 -11.63 -4.22
N LEU A 56 -9.25 -12.18 -4.70
CA LEU A 56 -9.20 -12.81 -6.02
C LEU A 56 -10.20 -13.98 -6.13
N ALA A 57 -10.41 -14.72 -5.05
CA ALA A 57 -11.40 -15.81 -4.99
C ALA A 57 -12.86 -15.34 -4.80
N GLU A 58 -13.09 -14.09 -4.42
CA GLU A 58 -14.42 -13.59 -4.00
C GLU A 58 -15.19 -12.92 -5.16
N GLY A 59 -14.50 -12.39 -6.19
CA GLY A 59 -15.18 -11.82 -7.36
C GLY A 59 -14.44 -10.66 -8.05
N ARG A 60 -15.21 -9.79 -8.71
CA ARG A 60 -14.72 -8.59 -9.44
C ARG A 60 -15.51 -7.33 -9.08
N PRO A 61 -14.91 -6.12 -9.13
CA PRO A 61 -13.49 -5.88 -9.41
C PRO A 61 -12.60 -6.29 -8.23
N ASN A 62 -11.45 -6.89 -8.51
CA ASN A 62 -10.43 -7.23 -7.52
C ASN A 62 -9.12 -6.48 -7.77
N THR A 63 -8.15 -6.65 -6.87
CA THR A 63 -6.85 -5.96 -6.93
C THR A 63 -6.09 -6.20 -8.23
N LEU A 64 -6.19 -7.39 -8.84
CA LEU A 64 -5.49 -7.67 -10.10
C LEU A 64 -6.03 -6.80 -11.24
N ASP A 65 -7.35 -6.64 -11.32
CA ASP A 65 -7.99 -5.80 -12.33
C ASP A 65 -7.53 -4.34 -12.16
N LEU A 66 -7.53 -3.84 -10.93
CA LEU A 66 -7.10 -2.48 -10.61
C LEU A 66 -5.60 -2.24 -10.91
N LEU A 67 -4.73 -3.21 -10.62
CA LEU A 67 -3.31 -3.13 -10.96
C LEU A 67 -3.10 -3.09 -12.47
N LYS A 68 -3.78 -3.96 -13.22
CA LYS A 68 -3.70 -4.01 -14.69
C LYS A 68 -4.21 -2.73 -15.34
N ASN A 69 -5.24 -2.12 -14.77
CA ASN A 69 -5.80 -0.84 -15.21
C ASN A 69 -4.99 0.37 -14.74
N ARG A 70 -3.86 0.17 -14.04
CA ARG A 70 -3.03 1.24 -13.44
C ARG A 70 -3.80 2.14 -12.47
N GLU A 71 -4.83 1.59 -11.82
CA GLU A 71 -5.66 2.28 -10.83
C GLU A 71 -5.08 2.25 -9.41
N ILE A 72 -3.98 1.52 -9.18
CA ILE A 72 -3.26 1.44 -7.91
C ILE A 72 -1.82 1.91 -8.14
N GLN A 73 -1.35 2.83 -7.30
CA GLN A 73 -0.02 3.43 -7.39
C GLN A 73 0.96 2.88 -6.33
N LEU A 74 0.44 2.23 -5.28
CA LEU A 74 1.23 1.60 -4.24
C LEU A 74 0.50 0.40 -3.65
N VAL A 75 1.21 -0.70 -3.46
CA VAL A 75 0.69 -1.90 -2.77
C VAL A 75 1.35 -2.05 -1.41
N ILE A 76 0.53 -2.28 -0.39
CA ILE A 76 0.95 -2.71 0.95
C ILE A 76 0.35 -4.09 1.18
N ASN A 77 1.19 -5.11 1.13
CA ASN A 77 0.76 -6.51 1.29
C ASN A 77 1.69 -7.27 2.24
N THR A 78 1.26 -7.45 3.49
CA THR A 78 2.01 -8.26 4.46
C THR A 78 1.56 -9.72 4.37
N PRO A 79 2.48 -10.69 4.36
CA PRO A 79 2.14 -12.11 4.26
C PRO A 79 1.42 -12.64 5.51
N ALA A 80 0.49 -13.56 5.33
CA ALA A 80 -0.14 -14.27 6.44
C ALA A 80 0.62 -15.57 6.76
N GLY A 81 1.58 -15.52 7.69
CA GLY A 81 2.31 -16.70 8.18
C GLY A 81 3.47 -17.16 7.28
N GLN A 82 3.99 -18.37 7.53
CA GLN A 82 5.18 -18.91 6.84
C GLN A 82 4.94 -19.24 5.36
N THR A 83 3.72 -19.63 4.99
CA THR A 83 3.34 -19.93 3.61
C THR A 83 2.39 -18.86 3.09
N PRO A 84 2.84 -17.99 2.16
CA PRO A 84 1.98 -16.99 1.56
C PRO A 84 0.81 -17.66 0.83
N ARG A 85 -0.39 -17.11 0.97
CA ARG A 85 -1.55 -17.58 0.20
C ARG A 85 -1.29 -17.37 -1.30
N ALA A 86 -1.84 -18.24 -2.14
CA ALA A 86 -1.70 -18.14 -3.60
C ALA A 86 -2.12 -16.76 -4.13
N ASP A 87 -3.14 -16.15 -3.52
CA ASP A 87 -3.60 -14.81 -3.86
C ASP A 87 -2.55 -13.73 -3.60
N GLU A 88 -1.82 -13.83 -2.48
CA GLU A 88 -0.76 -12.87 -2.14
C GLU A 88 0.38 -12.95 -3.15
N VAL A 89 0.76 -14.17 -3.55
CA VAL A 89 1.77 -14.38 -4.60
C VAL A 89 1.33 -13.69 -5.89
N ARG A 90 0.08 -13.91 -6.33
CA ARG A 90 -0.46 -13.29 -7.55
C ARG A 90 -0.50 -11.77 -7.47
N ILE A 91 -0.89 -11.19 -6.34
CA ILE A 91 -0.90 -9.74 -6.14
C ILE A 91 0.52 -9.20 -6.25
N ARG A 92 1.49 -9.79 -5.55
CA ARG A 92 2.89 -9.35 -5.58
C ARG A 92 3.48 -9.47 -6.98
N THR A 93 3.30 -10.60 -7.65
CA THR A 93 3.75 -10.81 -9.03
C THR A 93 3.15 -9.78 -9.98
N THR A 94 1.86 -9.46 -9.84
CA THR A 94 1.19 -8.48 -10.71
C THR A 94 1.63 -7.05 -10.41
N ALA A 95 1.86 -6.71 -9.14
CA ALA A 95 2.42 -5.41 -8.77
C ALA A 95 3.81 -5.20 -9.42
N VAL A 96 4.68 -6.22 -9.33
CA VAL A 96 5.99 -6.20 -10.00
C VAL A 96 5.84 -6.09 -11.51
N TYR A 97 4.99 -6.91 -12.13
CA TYR A 97 4.76 -6.93 -13.58
C TYR A 97 4.24 -5.58 -14.11
N THR A 98 3.42 -4.87 -13.32
CA THR A 98 2.85 -3.57 -13.69
C THR A 98 3.75 -2.39 -13.30
N GLY A 99 4.92 -2.64 -12.71
CA GLY A 99 5.82 -1.59 -12.22
C GLY A 99 5.28 -0.82 -11.02
N THR A 100 4.30 -1.39 -10.31
CA THR A 100 3.68 -0.78 -9.13
C THR A 100 4.55 -1.07 -7.90
N PRO A 101 5.07 -0.04 -7.19
CA PRO A 101 5.83 -0.25 -5.97
C PRO A 101 5.05 -1.05 -4.92
N ILE A 102 5.76 -1.92 -4.20
CA ILE A 102 5.15 -2.78 -3.19
C ILE A 102 5.95 -2.79 -1.89
N MET A 103 5.24 -2.78 -0.77
CA MET A 103 5.78 -2.94 0.58
C MET A 103 5.21 -4.21 1.19
N THR A 104 6.09 -5.09 1.64
CA THR A 104 5.72 -6.39 2.22
C THR A 104 5.71 -6.42 3.75
N THR A 105 6.03 -5.28 4.38
CA THR A 105 6.07 -5.10 5.83
C THR A 105 5.43 -3.78 6.22
N ILE A 106 4.87 -3.70 7.43
CA ILE A 106 4.34 -2.43 7.96
C ILE A 106 5.45 -1.40 8.16
N SER A 107 6.66 -1.83 8.57
CA SER A 107 7.81 -0.93 8.70
C SER A 107 8.21 -0.30 7.37
N GLY A 108 8.25 -1.09 6.29
CA GLY A 108 8.52 -0.61 4.93
C GLY A 108 7.42 0.33 4.44
N ALA A 109 6.15 0.00 4.68
CA ALA A 109 5.03 0.86 4.35
C ALA A 109 5.08 2.21 5.07
N ARG A 110 5.44 2.22 6.36
CA ARG A 110 5.64 3.44 7.14
C ARG A 110 6.80 4.27 6.63
N ALA A 111 7.93 3.65 6.28
CA ALA A 111 9.07 4.32 5.70
C ALA A 111 8.71 4.96 4.34
N ALA A 112 7.97 4.23 3.50
CA ALA A 112 7.47 4.74 2.22
C ALA A 112 6.54 5.95 2.40
N ALA A 113 5.59 5.89 3.34
CA ALA A 113 4.71 7.01 3.64
C ALA A 113 5.49 8.27 4.06
N ARG A 114 6.46 8.13 4.96
CA ARG A 114 7.34 9.24 5.39
C ARG A 114 8.18 9.78 4.25
N GLY A 115 8.74 8.90 3.42
CA GLY A 115 9.50 9.30 2.23
C GLY A 115 8.66 10.09 1.24
N ILE A 116 7.43 9.64 0.97
CA ILE A 116 6.48 10.36 0.09
C ILE A 116 6.13 11.74 0.68
N ALA A 117 5.87 11.81 1.99
CA ALA A 117 5.59 13.08 2.66
C ALA A 117 6.76 14.06 2.55
N ALA A 118 8.00 13.59 2.78
CA ALA A 118 9.20 14.40 2.64
C ALA A 118 9.40 14.90 1.20
N LEU A 119 9.24 14.00 0.21
CA LEU A 119 9.35 14.35 -1.21
C LEU A 119 8.30 15.40 -1.63
N ARG A 120 7.06 15.29 -1.13
CA ARG A 120 6.02 16.29 -1.40
C ARG A 120 6.32 17.65 -0.81
N LYS A 121 6.92 17.69 0.38
CA LYS A 121 7.21 18.93 1.10
C LYS A 121 8.40 19.69 0.51
N SER A 122 9.49 18.97 0.22
CA SER A 122 10.79 19.58 -0.05
C SER A 122 11.37 19.25 -1.42
N GLY A 123 10.69 18.43 -2.22
CA GLY A 123 11.25 17.89 -3.46
C GLY A 123 12.43 16.95 -3.19
N TYR A 124 13.33 16.82 -4.16
CA TYR A 124 14.61 16.15 -4.00
C TYR A 124 15.74 17.11 -4.32
N SER A 125 16.80 17.07 -3.52
CA SER A 125 18.05 17.79 -3.79
C SER A 125 19.14 16.78 -4.12
N VAL A 126 20.07 17.17 -4.99
CA VAL A 126 21.23 16.36 -5.36
C VAL A 126 22.45 16.91 -4.64
N LYS A 127 23.30 16.01 -4.16
CA LYS A 127 24.55 16.35 -3.49
C LYS A 127 25.56 15.26 -3.85
N THR A 128 26.73 15.67 -4.34
CA THR A 128 27.86 14.79 -4.64
C THR A 128 28.39 14.16 -3.36
N LEU A 129 29.08 13.02 -3.47
CA LEU A 129 29.62 12.32 -2.30
C LEU A 129 30.63 13.21 -1.54
N GLN A 130 31.40 14.03 -2.27
CA GLN A 130 32.39 14.94 -1.73
C GLN A 130 31.75 16.01 -0.84
N GLU A 131 30.57 16.53 -1.20
CA GLU A 131 29.92 17.56 -0.40
C GLU A 131 29.39 17.03 0.96
N TYR A 132 29.28 15.71 1.15
CA TYR A 132 28.87 15.09 2.42
C TYR A 132 30.02 14.95 3.43
N HIS A 133 31.27 15.09 2.98
CA HIS A 133 32.49 15.04 3.79
C HIS A 133 33.16 16.41 3.85
#